data_AF-A0A7W7DJS1-F1
#
_entry.id   AF-A0A7W7DJS1-F1
#
_cell.length_a   1.000
_cell.length_b   1.000
_cell.length_c   1.000
_cell.angle_alpha   90.00
_cell.angle_beta   90.00
_cell.angle_gamma   90.00
#
_symmetry.space_group_name_H-M   'P 1'
#
loop_
_entity.id
_entity.type
_entity.pdbx_description
1 polymer ?
#
loop_
_entity_poly.entity_id
_entity_poly.type
_entity_poly.pdbx_seq_one_letter_code
_entity_poly.pdbx_strand_id
1 'polypeptide(L)' 'MTSELTPHEAARGALRAGLPLEDGRLDGVAMTANHIHSVISALRELDFGETPPASSFRAGQENADATV' A
#
# COMPACT_ATOMS: atom_id res chain seq x y z
N MET A 1 14.64 -1.57 5.89
CA MET A 1 14.12 -0.28 6.37
C MET A 1 13.89 0.62 5.17
N THR A 2 12.68 1.15 5.02
CA THR A 2 12.38 2.19 4.03
C THR A 2 12.93 3.51 4.55
N SER A 3 13.84 4.13 3.80
CA SER A 3 14.31 5.49 4.12
C SER A 3 13.14 6.47 4.02
N GLU A 4 13.07 7.41 4.96
CA GLU A 4 12.07 8.47 4.94
C GLU A 4 12.20 9.30 3.65
N LEU A 5 11.06 9.58 3.04
CA LEU A 5 10.95 10.45 1.89
C LEU A 5 11.09 11.90 2.33
N THR A 6 11.98 12.62 1.66
CA THR A 6 12.03 14.09 1.73
C THR A 6 10.82 14.71 1.03
N PRO A 7 10.47 15.98 1.34
CA PRO A 7 9.37 16.67 0.66
C PRO A 7 9.53 16.75 -0.87
N HIS A 8 10.75 16.90 -1.35
CA HIS A 8 11.04 16.93 -2.78
C HIS A 8 10.88 15.54 -3.44
N GLU A 9 11.21 14.46 -2.73
CA GLU A 9 10.98 13.09 -3.22
C GLU A 9 9.49 12.76 -3.32
N ALA A 10 8.72 13.14 -2.30
CA ALA A 10 7.28 13.00 -2.31
C ALA A 10 6.66 13.80 -3.48
N ALA A 11 7.11 15.04 -3.72
CA ALA A 11 6.66 15.85 -4.85
C ALA A 11 7.01 15.24 -6.21
N ARG A 12 8.20 14.65 -6.37
CA ARG A 12 8.56 13.90 -7.60
C ARG A 12 7.66 12.69 -7.82
N GLY A 13 7.28 12.00 -6.75
CA GLY A 13 6.30 10.92 -6.81
C GLY A 13 4.92 11.40 -7.26
N ALA A 14 4.43 12.48 -6.66
CA ALA A 14 3.14 13.09 -7.00
C ALA A 14 3.11 13.60 -8.46
N LEU A 15 4.19 14.25 -8.92
CA LEU A 15 4.32 14.68 -10.32
C LEU A 15 4.26 13.51 -11.31
N ARG A 16 4.93 12.39 -11.00
CA ARG A 16 4.84 11.16 -11.83
C ARG A 16 3.42 10.59 -11.87
N ALA A 17 2.61 10.82 -10.84
CA ALA A 17 1.21 10.42 -10.81
C ALA A 17 0.26 11.45 -11.47
N GLY A 18 0.79 12.53 -12.05
CA GLY A 18 -0.01 13.60 -12.66
C GLY A 18 -0.63 14.56 -11.64
N LEU A 19 -0.12 14.59 -10.40
CA LEU A 19 -0.60 15.43 -9.31
C LEU A 19 0.49 16.42 -8.88
N PRO A 20 0.74 17.50 -9.66
CA PRO A 20 1.68 18.54 -9.23
C PRO A 20 1.24 19.15 -7.90
N LEU A 21 2.19 19.31 -6.99
CA LEU A 21 1.95 19.87 -5.66
C LEU A 21 2.32 21.35 -5.63
N GLU A 22 1.50 22.14 -4.95
CA GLU A 22 1.84 23.50 -4.56
C GLU A 22 2.88 23.46 -3.42
N ASP A 23 3.78 24.45 -3.36
CA ASP A 23 4.89 24.50 -2.40
C ASP A 23 4.45 24.30 -0.94
N GLY A 24 3.31 24.90 -0.55
CA GLY A 24 2.75 24.77 0.79
C GLY A 24 2.25 23.36 1.17
N ARG A 25 2.22 22.40 0.23
CA ARG A 25 1.75 21.03 0.47
C ARG A 25 2.87 19.99 0.57
N LEU A 26 4.11 20.35 0.23
CA LEU A 26 5.24 19.42 0.16
C LEU A 26 5.48 18.68 1.49
N ASP A 27 5.57 19.43 2.59
CA ASP A 27 5.87 18.85 3.91
C ASP A 27 4.75 17.93 4.40
N GLY A 28 3.50 18.36 4.27
CA GLY A 28 2.33 17.58 4.69
C GLY A 28 2.19 16.28 3.89
N VAL A 29 2.43 16.33 2.58
CA VAL A 29 2.40 15.14 1.73
C VAL A 29 3.56 14.19 2.06
N ALA A 30 4.76 14.71 2.34
CA ALA A 30 5.90 13.89 2.75
C ALA A 30 5.64 13.15 4.06
N MET A 31 5.14 13.86 5.07
CA MET A 31 4.78 13.29 6.37
C MET A 31 3.73 12.19 6.21
N THR A 32 2.69 12.43 5.40
CA THR A 32 1.63 11.46 5.13
C THR A 32 2.18 10.23 4.40
N ALA A 33 3.02 10.41 3.39
CA ALA A 33 3.64 9.32 2.63
C ALA A 33 4.54 8.46 3.53
N ASN A 34 5.32 9.09 4.42
CA ASN A 34 6.16 8.38 5.39
C ASN A 34 5.33 7.59 6.41
N HIS A 35 4.20 8.14 6.87
CA HIS A 35 3.28 7.40 7.74
C HIS A 35 2.72 6.15 7.03
N ILE A 36 2.26 6.29 5.77
CA ILE A 36 1.80 5.15 4.96
C ILE A 36 2.93 4.13 4.76
N HIS A 37 4.15 4.57 4.47
CA HIS A 37 5.32 3.69 4.34
C HIS A 37 5.60 2.90 5.62
N SER A 38 5.41 3.50 6.80
CA SER A 38 5.54 2.80 8.09
C SER A 38 4.51 1.67 8.21
N VAL A 39 3.25 1.95 7.90
CA VAL A 39 2.17 0.93 7.91
C VAL A 39 2.47 -0.20 6.92
N ILE A 40 2.82 0.15 5.67
CA ILE A 40 3.16 -0.85 4.64
C ILE A 40 4.38 -1.68 5.06
N SER A 41 5.37 -1.07 5.73
CA SER A 41 6.54 -1.80 6.21
C SER A 41 6.16 -2.85 7.25
N ALA A 42 5.30 -2.51 8.22
CA ALA A 42 4.76 -3.47 9.17
C ALA A 42 3.97 -4.60 8.48
N LEU A 43 3.16 -4.29 7.46
CA LEU A 43 2.43 -5.32 6.71
C LEU A 43 3.34 -6.26 5.90
N ARG A 44 4.51 -5.77 5.45
CA ARG A 44 5.50 -6.59 4.72
C ARG A 44 6.26 -7.56 5.61
N GLU A 45 6.21 -7.37 6.93
CA GLU A 45 6.80 -8.29 7.90
C GLU A 45 5.88 -9.50 8.16
N LEU A 46 4.63 -9.45 7.72
CA LEU A 46 3.71 -10.58 7.81
C LEU A 46 4.11 -11.67 6.82
N ASP A 47 4.12 -12.91 7.31
CA ASP A 47 4.23 -14.09 6.45
C ASP A 47 2.86 -14.41 5.84
N PHE A 48 2.74 -14.22 4.53
CA PHE A 48 1.50 -14.52 3.81
C PHE A 48 1.40 -16.00 3.40
N GLY A 49 2.48 -16.79 3.50
CA GLY A 49 2.51 -18.19 3.06
C GLY A 49 1.91 -18.38 1.66
N GLU A 50 1.01 -19.35 1.52
CA GLU A 50 0.28 -19.64 0.28
C GLU A 50 -1.01 -18.81 0.12
N THR A 51 -1.22 -17.78 0.95
CA THR A 51 -2.44 -16.95 0.89
C THR A 51 -2.46 -16.14 -0.40
N PRO A 52 -3.42 -16.37 -1.31
CA PRO A 52 -3.48 -15.60 -2.54
C PRO A 52 -4.00 -14.18 -2.26
N PRO A 53 -3.75 -13.21 -3.17
CA PRO A 53 -4.32 -11.88 -3.08
C PRO A 53 -5.85 -11.92 -2.94
N ALA A 54 -6.44 -11.03 -2.14
CA ALA A 54 -7.85 -11.08 -1.75
C ALA A 54 -8.85 -11.12 -2.93
N SER A 55 -8.56 -10.50 -4.07
CA SER A 55 -9.40 -10.58 -5.27
C SER A 55 -9.32 -11.93 -6.00
N SER A 56 -8.24 -12.68 -5.76
CA SER A 56 -7.97 -14.02 -6.30
C SER A 56 -8.37 -15.14 -5.33
N PHE A 57 -8.69 -14.80 -4.08
CA PHE A 57 -9.12 -15.75 -3.06
C PHE A 57 -10.63 -16.03 -3.16
N ARG A 58 -11.00 -17.18 -3.71
CA ARG A 58 -12.32 -17.77 -3.48
C ARG A 58 -12.23 -18.78 -2.34
N ALA A 59 -12.49 -18.34 -1.11
CA ALA A 59 -12.83 -19.27 -0.03
C ALA A 59 -14.16 -19.96 -0.35
N GLY A 60 -14.15 -21.29 -0.49
CA GLY A 60 -15.37 -22.11 -0.53
C GLY A 60 -15.73 -22.83 -1.84
N GLN A 61 -14.80 -23.16 -2.73
CA GLN A 61 -15.05 -24.21 -3.75
C GLN A 61 -14.74 -25.62 -3.20
N GLU A 62 -15.43 -26.00 -2.14
CA GLU A 62 -15.89 -27.38 -1.91
C GLU A 62 -17.16 -27.34 -1.02
N ASN A 63 -18.08 -28.29 -1.30
CA ASN A 63 -19.44 -28.50 -0.79
C ASN A 63 -20.59 -27.90 -1.63
N ALA A 64 -20.67 -28.32 -2.89
CA ALA A 64 -21.96 -28.43 -3.61
C ALA A 64 -22.25 -29.88 -4.04
N ASP A 65 -21.69 -30.87 -3.35
CA ASP A 65 -22.21 -32.24 -3.30
C ASP A 65 -22.59 -32.59 -1.86
N ALA A 66 -23.35 -31.69 -1.24
CA ALA A 66 -24.08 -31.95 -0.02
C ALA A 66 -25.54 -31.58 -0.28
N THR A 67 -26.22 -32.34 -1.13
CA THR A 67 -27.68 -32.30 -1.24
C THR A 67 -28.24 -33.68 -1.59
N VAL A 68 -28.83 -34.29 -0.54
CA VAL A 68 -29.91 -35.30 -0.47
C VAL A 68 -29.55 -36.77 -0.69
#